data_AF-A0A1X1U7B7-F1
#
_entry.id   AF-A0A1X1U7B7-F1
#
_cell.length_a   1.000
_cell.length_b   1.000
_cell.length_c   1.000
_cell.angle_alpha   90.00
_cell.angle_beta   90.00
_cell.angle_gamma   90.00
#
_symmetry.space_group_name_H-M   'P 1'
#
loop_
_entity.id
_entity.type
_entity.pdbx_description
1 polymer ?
#
loop_
_entity_poly.entity_id
_entity_poly.type
_entity_poly.pdbx_seq_one_letter_code
_entity_poly.pdbx_strand_id
1 'polypeptide(L)'
;MAVGVIAEFVLDEKCVSQQHPWSVFDASTANGQLAGVLAGFMLISITTLLTVWRDDLESAESAVVYLGLGVIVLGLDAYLFGSVAAIKPPQGSHDFQQVCAKAWVEYMPGVGLMGVGAGLLVAGLAWIIARHEWAGDSTKFTVRVTLAALFVVIGPLALLTWHSINFIDEMHGELAEVDTTTQDFGSAVVGIFFVACIVTVLWVLVRIALGGQSPVNPQWARIMISAGVAIYLAEALAFTVLYPWLQSAPPVFFFGAGIFLCIVAPSIIFVLVALAMPGRRCENTSAQQEAGRDVAA
;
A
#
# COMPACT_ATOMS: atom_id res chain seq x y z
N MET A 1 48.95 -18.09 13.74
CA MET A 1 48.53 -16.72 13.36
C MET A 1 47.10 -16.82 12.86
N ALA A 2 46.13 -16.57 13.73
CA ALA A 2 44.74 -16.40 13.31
C ALA A 2 44.65 -14.98 12.73
N VAL A 3 44.53 -14.88 11.41
CA VAL A 3 44.13 -13.63 10.77
C VAL A 3 42.67 -13.44 11.15
N GLY A 4 42.44 -12.65 12.20
CA GLY A 4 41.12 -12.14 12.52
C GLY A 4 40.71 -11.21 11.40
N VAL A 5 40.01 -11.75 10.39
CA VAL A 5 39.23 -10.96 9.45
C VAL A 5 38.05 -10.44 10.25
N ILE A 6 38.25 -9.30 10.91
CA ILE A 6 37.13 -8.43 11.25
C ILE A 6 36.66 -7.96 9.88
N ALA A 7 35.63 -8.60 9.34
CA ALA A 7 34.93 -8.09 8.17
C ALA A 7 34.30 -6.77 8.62
N GLU A 8 35.05 -5.69 8.47
CA GLU A 8 34.54 -4.35 8.63
C GLU A 8 33.45 -4.23 7.55
N PHE A 9 32.19 -4.14 7.97
CA PHE A 9 31.05 -3.95 7.09
C PHE A 9 31.14 -2.53 6.52
N VAL A 10 32.01 -2.34 5.55
CA VAL A 10 32.20 -1.05 4.89
C VAL A 10 31.13 -0.94 3.82
N LEU A 11 30.06 -0.18 4.10
CA LEU A 11 29.08 0.20 3.08
C LEU A 11 29.74 1.11 2.05
N ASP A 12 29.51 0.82 0.76
CA ASP A 12 29.96 1.65 -0.35
C ASP A 12 29.04 2.88 -0.59
N GLU A 13 29.40 3.79 -1.51
CA GLU A 13 28.62 4.99 -1.88
C GLU A 13 27.16 4.68 -2.27
N LYS A 14 26.92 3.45 -2.73
CA LYS A 14 25.59 2.97 -3.13
C LYS A 14 24.80 2.26 -2.02
N CYS A 15 25.31 2.24 -0.79
CA CYS A 15 24.77 1.46 0.32
C CYS A 15 24.71 -0.04 0.00
N VAL A 16 25.78 -0.55 -0.61
CA VAL A 16 25.92 -1.96 -0.99
C VAL A 16 26.99 -2.60 -0.12
N SER A 17 26.76 -3.86 0.26
CA SER A 17 27.68 -4.67 1.03
C SER A 17 27.79 -6.08 0.44
N GLN A 18 28.76 -6.88 0.91
CA GLN A 18 28.97 -8.25 0.45
C GLN A 18 27.81 -9.19 0.84
N GLN A 19 27.11 -8.92 1.94
CA GLN A 19 25.95 -9.71 2.36
C GLN A 19 24.69 -9.31 1.59
N HIS A 20 24.58 -8.03 1.27
CA HIS A 20 23.40 -7.44 0.64
C HIS A 20 23.78 -6.66 -0.62
N PRO A 21 23.78 -7.31 -1.81
CA PRO A 21 24.26 -6.72 -3.06
C PRO A 21 23.27 -5.74 -3.71
N TRP A 22 22.30 -5.22 -2.95
CA TRP A 22 21.19 -4.43 -3.48
C TRP A 22 21.31 -2.97 -3.03
N SER A 23 21.13 -2.04 -3.97
CA SER A 23 21.23 -0.61 -3.67
C SER A 23 19.85 0.00 -3.49
N VAL A 24 19.62 0.64 -2.35
CA VAL A 24 18.39 1.40 -2.06
C VAL A 24 18.18 2.53 -3.08
N PHE A 25 19.25 3.17 -3.55
CA PHE A 25 19.16 4.27 -4.52
C PHE A 25 18.70 3.81 -5.90
N ASP A 26 19.29 2.71 -6.39
CA ASP A 26 18.92 2.13 -7.67
C ASP A 26 17.47 1.58 -7.62
N ALA A 27 17.10 0.93 -6.50
CA ALA A 27 15.74 0.46 -6.25
C ALA A 27 14.73 1.61 -6.17
N SER A 28 15.06 2.70 -5.48
CA SER A 28 14.22 3.90 -5.39
C SER A 28 13.95 4.50 -6.76
N THR A 29 14.98 4.62 -7.60
CA THR A 29 14.82 5.16 -8.95
C THR A 29 13.84 4.32 -9.78
N ALA A 30 13.98 2.99 -9.75
CA ALA A 30 13.08 2.08 -10.47
C ALA A 30 11.65 2.12 -9.92
N ASN A 31 11.49 2.13 -8.60
CA ASN A 31 10.18 2.18 -7.95
C ASN A 31 9.45 3.51 -8.22
N GLY A 32 10.16 4.64 -8.19
CA GLY A 32 9.59 5.95 -8.52
C GLY A 32 9.07 6.01 -9.96
N GLN A 33 9.77 5.38 -10.92
CA GLN A 33 9.28 5.26 -12.30
C GLN A 33 8.02 4.40 -12.39
N LEU A 34 8.01 3.25 -11.72
CA LEU A 34 6.85 2.37 -11.67
C LEU A 34 5.63 3.08 -11.05
N ALA A 35 5.82 3.81 -9.95
CA ALA A 35 4.77 4.62 -9.32
C ALA A 35 4.20 5.67 -10.29
N GLY A 36 5.06 6.38 -11.02
CA GLY A 36 4.65 7.33 -12.05
C GLY A 36 3.83 6.70 -13.18
N VAL A 37 4.23 5.51 -13.66
CA VAL A 37 3.48 4.78 -14.69
C VAL A 37 2.11 4.34 -14.18
N LEU A 38 2.03 3.80 -12.95
CA LEU A 38 0.78 3.40 -12.33
C LEU A 38 -0.17 4.60 -12.13
N ALA A 39 0.35 5.75 -11.68
CA ALA A 39 -0.42 6.98 -11.55
C ALA A 39 -0.95 7.46 -12.91
N GLY A 40 -0.13 7.41 -13.96
CA GLY A 40 -0.55 7.72 -15.33
C GLY A 40 -1.68 6.81 -15.82
N PHE A 41 -1.57 5.51 -15.55
CA PHE A 41 -2.61 4.53 -15.89
C PHE A 41 -3.94 4.79 -15.16
N MET A 42 -3.89 5.15 -13.87
CA MET A 42 -5.07 5.57 -13.12
C MET A 42 -5.72 6.82 -13.71
N LEU A 43 -4.93 7.84 -14.06
CA LEU A 43 -5.45 9.06 -14.68
C LEU A 43 -6.18 8.77 -16.00
N ILE A 44 -5.60 7.92 -16.86
CA ILE A 44 -6.24 7.49 -18.11
C ILE A 44 -7.54 6.72 -17.83
N SER A 45 -7.56 5.88 -16.80
CA SER A 45 -8.75 5.13 -16.41
C SER A 45 -9.86 6.07 -15.93
N ILE A 46 -9.53 7.08 -15.11
CA ILE A 46 -10.46 8.12 -14.66
C ILE A 46 -11.00 8.92 -15.86
N THR A 47 -10.14 9.41 -16.76
CA THR A 47 -10.59 10.20 -17.91
C THR A 47 -11.46 9.37 -18.86
N THR A 48 -11.16 8.08 -19.03
CA THR A 48 -11.99 7.16 -19.81
C THR A 48 -13.37 6.95 -19.16
N LEU A 49 -13.42 6.79 -17.84
CA LEU A 49 -14.69 6.71 -17.11
C LEU A 49 -15.52 7.98 -17.27
N LEU A 50 -14.91 9.15 -17.07
CA LEU A 50 -15.61 10.44 -17.16
C LEU A 50 -16.12 10.74 -18.59
N THR A 51 -15.43 10.23 -19.62
CA THR A 51 -15.85 10.43 -21.01
C THR A 51 -16.92 9.44 -21.46
N VAL A 52 -16.79 8.16 -21.10
CA VAL A 52 -17.71 7.11 -21.55
C VAL A 52 -18.98 7.04 -20.69
N TRP A 53 -18.91 7.35 -19.39
CA TRP A 53 -19.99 7.15 -18.41
C TRP A 53 -20.54 8.48 -17.88
N ARG A 54 -20.60 9.50 -18.74
CA ARG A 54 -20.99 10.86 -18.34
C ARG A 54 -22.37 10.91 -17.69
N ASP A 55 -23.31 10.11 -18.19
CA ASP A 55 -24.72 10.11 -17.73
C ASP A 55 -24.93 9.25 -16.47
N ASP A 56 -24.02 8.30 -16.20
CA ASP A 56 -24.09 7.36 -15.06
C ASP A 56 -23.02 7.64 -13.99
N LEU A 57 -22.55 8.90 -13.91
CA LEU A 57 -21.42 9.29 -13.07
C LEU A 57 -21.63 9.01 -11.58
N GLU A 58 -22.87 9.17 -11.11
CA GLU A 58 -23.25 8.88 -9.72
C GLU A 58 -22.99 7.41 -9.36
N SER A 59 -23.08 6.51 -10.34
CA SER A 59 -22.80 5.08 -10.16
C SER A 59 -21.30 4.76 -10.16
N ALA A 60 -20.48 5.56 -10.86
CA ALA A 60 -19.04 5.41 -11.00
C ALA A 60 -18.23 6.20 -9.96
N GLU A 61 -18.89 7.01 -9.13
CA GLU A 61 -18.28 7.89 -8.13
C GLU A 61 -17.25 7.15 -7.25
N SER A 62 -17.55 5.93 -6.80
CA SER A 62 -16.64 5.15 -5.94
C SER A 62 -15.34 4.78 -6.65
N ALA A 63 -15.41 4.40 -7.92
CA ALA A 63 -14.23 4.07 -8.71
C ALA A 63 -13.37 5.32 -8.94
N VAL A 64 -14.00 6.46 -9.28
CA VAL A 64 -13.31 7.74 -9.47
C VAL A 64 -12.61 8.18 -8.19
N VAL A 65 -13.25 8.04 -7.03
CA VAL A 65 -12.64 8.39 -5.74
C VAL A 65 -11.42 7.52 -5.44
N TYR A 66 -11.51 6.19 -5.59
CA TYR A 66 -10.36 5.31 -5.30
C TYR A 66 -9.20 5.53 -6.27
N LEU A 67 -9.49 5.66 -7.57
CA LEU A 67 -8.45 5.96 -8.56
C LEU A 67 -7.83 7.34 -8.30
N GLY A 68 -8.64 8.36 -7.98
CA GLY A 68 -8.16 9.69 -7.68
C GLY A 68 -7.26 9.74 -6.45
N LEU A 69 -7.65 9.05 -5.37
CA LEU A 69 -6.80 8.87 -4.18
C LEU A 69 -5.51 8.14 -4.54
N GLY A 70 -5.60 7.07 -5.34
CA GLY A 70 -4.44 6.33 -5.81
C GLY A 70 -3.43 7.20 -6.59
N VAL A 71 -3.91 8.12 -7.42
CA VAL A 71 -3.04 9.07 -8.16
C VAL A 71 -2.27 9.97 -7.21
N ILE A 72 -2.94 10.51 -6.18
CA ILE A 72 -2.31 11.38 -5.18
C ILE A 72 -1.26 10.58 -4.39
N VAL A 73 -1.61 9.37 -3.94
CA VAL A 73 -0.73 8.47 -3.21
C VAL A 73 0.52 8.13 -4.03
N LEU A 74 0.35 7.68 -5.27
CA LEU A 74 1.47 7.32 -6.14
C LEU A 74 2.28 8.53 -6.61
N GLY A 75 1.66 9.71 -6.73
CA GLY A 75 2.37 10.95 -7.01
C GLY A 75 3.30 11.36 -5.85
N LEU A 76 2.83 11.23 -4.61
CA LEU A 76 3.65 11.45 -3.42
C LEU A 76 4.75 10.38 -3.32
N ASP A 77 4.42 9.12 -3.61
CA ASP A 77 5.37 8.01 -3.63
C ASP A 77 6.53 8.25 -4.60
N ALA A 78 6.24 8.65 -5.85
CA ALA A 78 7.25 9.00 -6.83
C ALA A 78 8.16 10.16 -6.35
N TYR A 79 7.61 11.12 -5.61
CA TYR A 79 8.39 12.19 -4.99
C TYR A 79 9.32 11.67 -3.89
N LEU A 80 8.84 10.80 -3.00
CA LEU A 80 9.65 10.21 -1.93
C LEU A 80 10.78 9.35 -2.49
N PHE A 81 10.50 8.49 -3.46
CA PHE A 81 11.56 7.71 -4.11
C PHE A 81 12.58 8.60 -4.84
N GLY A 82 12.12 9.71 -5.43
CA GLY A 82 12.99 10.72 -5.99
C GLY A 82 13.88 11.41 -4.96
N SER A 83 13.35 11.70 -3.76
CA SER A 83 14.14 12.30 -2.67
C SER A 83 15.18 11.33 -2.13
N VAL A 84 14.82 10.05 -1.93
CA VAL A 84 15.76 9.00 -1.50
C VAL A 84 16.90 8.84 -2.52
N ALA A 85 16.58 8.76 -3.82
CA ALA A 85 17.58 8.67 -4.88
C ALA A 85 18.51 9.89 -4.97
N ALA A 86 18.09 11.04 -4.43
CA ALA A 86 18.86 12.28 -4.41
C ALA A 86 19.75 12.45 -3.17
N ILE A 87 19.62 11.58 -2.16
CA ILE A 87 20.47 11.61 -0.97
C ILE A 87 21.93 11.34 -1.37
N LYS A 88 22.84 12.22 -0.93
CA LYS A 88 24.28 12.11 -1.17
C LYS A 88 25.05 12.43 0.10
N PRO A 89 26.23 11.82 0.31
CA PRO A 89 27.11 12.19 1.41
C PRO A 89 27.57 13.66 1.28
N PRO A 90 27.79 14.36 2.40
CA PRO A 90 28.50 15.63 2.41
C PRO A 90 29.83 15.53 1.66
N GLN A 91 30.21 16.57 0.92
CA GLN A 91 31.46 16.58 0.17
C GLN A 91 32.65 16.37 1.12
N GLY A 92 33.37 15.26 0.94
CA GLY A 92 34.59 14.93 1.70
C GLY A 92 34.37 14.15 3.01
N SER A 93 33.14 13.73 3.35
CA SER A 93 32.91 12.80 4.45
C SER A 93 32.79 11.36 3.96
N HIS A 94 33.42 10.42 4.66
CA HIS A 94 33.30 8.98 4.41
C HIS A 94 32.25 8.29 5.30
N ASP A 95 31.38 9.04 5.98
CA ASP A 95 30.29 8.51 6.81
C ASP A 95 29.10 8.02 5.96
N PHE A 96 29.34 6.98 5.16
CA PHE A 96 28.30 6.37 4.31
C PHE A 96 27.20 5.69 5.15
N GLN A 97 27.53 5.17 6.34
CA GLN A 97 26.58 4.46 7.20
C GLN A 97 25.37 5.33 7.59
N GLN A 98 25.59 6.58 8.00
CA GLN A 98 24.50 7.49 8.38
C GLN A 98 23.62 7.87 7.17
N VAL A 99 24.24 8.05 6.01
CA VAL A 99 23.55 8.36 4.75
C VAL A 99 22.68 7.18 4.34
N CYS A 100 23.18 5.96 4.49
CA CYS A 100 22.44 4.73 4.19
C CYS A 100 21.30 4.50 5.17
N ALA A 101 21.53 4.67 6.48
CA ALA A 101 20.47 4.58 7.49
C ALA A 101 19.32 5.54 7.18
N LYS A 102 19.66 6.78 6.80
CA LYS A 102 18.68 7.78 6.38
C LYS A 102 17.91 7.35 5.13
N ALA A 103 18.62 6.92 4.09
CA ALA A 103 18.00 6.49 2.84
C ALA A 103 17.01 5.34 3.08
N TRP A 104 17.37 4.40 3.95
CA TRP A 104 16.54 3.28 4.35
C TRP A 104 15.26 3.68 5.09
N VAL A 105 15.39 4.61 6.04
CA VAL A 105 14.25 5.12 6.80
C VAL A 105 13.29 5.90 5.91
N GLU A 106 13.79 6.71 4.98
CA GLU A 106 12.96 7.44 4.01
C GLU A 106 12.38 6.54 2.90
N TYR A 107 13.01 5.40 2.59
CA TYR A 107 12.54 4.43 1.61
C TYR A 107 11.28 3.67 2.06
N MET A 108 11.17 3.36 3.37
CA MET A 108 10.04 2.64 3.96
C MET A 108 8.64 3.25 3.68
N PRO A 109 8.40 4.55 3.94
CA PRO A 109 7.10 5.15 3.63
C PRO A 109 6.78 5.17 2.13
N GLY A 110 7.78 5.28 1.25
CA GLY A 110 7.57 5.14 -0.20
C GLY A 110 7.02 3.76 -0.56
N VAL A 111 7.70 2.69 -0.11
CA VAL A 111 7.24 1.31 -0.34
C VAL A 111 5.80 1.09 0.17
N GLY A 112 5.46 1.64 1.33
CA GLY A 112 4.10 1.60 1.86
C GLY A 112 3.08 2.31 0.97
N LEU A 113 3.37 3.55 0.52
CA LEU A 113 2.53 4.32 -0.38
C LEU A 113 2.35 3.61 -1.72
N MET A 114 3.41 3.03 -2.27
CA MET A 114 3.36 2.22 -3.48
C MET A 114 2.37 1.06 -3.34
N GLY A 115 2.42 0.34 -2.21
CA GLY A 115 1.49 -0.74 -1.89
C GLY A 115 0.04 -0.26 -1.82
N VAL A 116 -0.21 0.83 -1.08
CA VAL A 116 -1.56 1.43 -0.97
C VAL A 116 -2.08 1.90 -2.33
N GLY A 117 -1.25 2.58 -3.11
CA GLY A 117 -1.59 3.04 -4.45
C GLY A 117 -1.96 1.90 -5.38
N ALA A 118 -1.17 0.82 -5.40
CA ALA A 118 -1.50 -0.39 -6.16
C ALA A 118 -2.82 -1.02 -5.69
N GLY A 119 -3.08 -1.07 -4.38
CA GLY A 119 -4.35 -1.51 -3.82
C GLY A 119 -5.55 -0.70 -4.30
N LEU A 120 -5.43 0.63 -4.26
CA LEU A 120 -6.47 1.55 -4.70
C LEU A 120 -6.73 1.46 -6.21
N LEU A 121 -5.70 1.27 -7.03
CA LEU A 121 -5.84 1.00 -8.46
C LEU A 121 -6.80 -0.15 -8.69
N VAL A 122 -6.53 -1.24 -7.99
CA VAL A 122 -7.16 -2.54 -8.22
C VAL A 122 -8.58 -2.53 -7.67
N ALA A 123 -8.78 -1.92 -6.51
CA ALA A 123 -10.11 -1.67 -5.98
C ALA A 123 -10.94 -0.80 -6.95
N GLY A 124 -10.34 0.28 -7.47
CA GLY A 124 -10.97 1.15 -8.47
C GLY A 124 -11.39 0.38 -9.71
N LEU A 125 -10.47 -0.39 -10.31
CA LEU A 125 -10.76 -1.24 -11.48
C LEU A 125 -11.83 -2.31 -11.18
N ALA A 126 -11.77 -2.95 -10.02
CA ALA A 126 -12.76 -3.95 -9.63
C ALA A 126 -14.17 -3.34 -9.54
N TRP A 127 -14.29 -2.09 -9.07
CA TRP A 127 -15.55 -1.36 -9.06
C TRP A 127 -16.06 -1.05 -10.47
N ILE A 128 -15.19 -0.68 -11.40
CA ILE A 128 -15.58 -0.47 -12.81
C ILE A 128 -16.12 -1.76 -13.41
N ILE A 129 -15.38 -2.86 -13.23
CA ILE A 129 -15.71 -4.17 -13.80
C ILE A 129 -17.02 -4.70 -13.21
N ALA A 130 -17.20 -4.61 -11.89
CA ALA A 130 -18.40 -5.06 -11.20
C ALA A 130 -19.67 -4.32 -11.69
N ARG A 131 -19.53 -3.08 -12.16
CA ARG A 131 -20.64 -2.28 -12.68
C ARG A 131 -20.98 -2.57 -14.14
N HIS A 132 -19.97 -2.82 -14.98
CA HIS A 132 -20.19 -3.12 -16.39
C HIS A 132 -21.06 -4.39 -16.57
N GLU A 133 -20.90 -5.37 -15.69
CA GLU A 133 -21.66 -6.62 -15.75
C GLU A 133 -23.01 -6.61 -15.05
N TRP A 134 -23.40 -5.57 -14.30
CA TRP A 134 -24.78 -5.50 -13.77
C TRP A 134 -25.86 -5.41 -14.86
N ALA A 135 -25.47 -5.27 -16.13
CA ALA A 135 -26.36 -5.42 -17.28
C ALA A 135 -26.53 -6.87 -17.79
N GLY A 136 -25.82 -7.88 -17.22
CA GLY A 136 -25.87 -9.27 -17.69
C GLY A 136 -25.61 -10.32 -16.59
N ASP A 137 -26.50 -11.32 -16.50
CA ASP A 137 -26.57 -12.37 -15.48
C ASP A 137 -25.38 -13.36 -15.45
N SER A 138 -24.19 -12.94 -14.99
CA SER A 138 -23.00 -13.80 -14.89
C SER A 138 -22.35 -13.78 -13.51
N THR A 139 -22.99 -14.43 -12.55
CA THR A 139 -22.44 -14.73 -11.22
C THR A 139 -21.03 -15.35 -11.23
N LYS A 140 -20.64 -16.04 -12.31
CA LYS A 140 -19.32 -16.67 -12.49
C LYS A 140 -18.20 -15.65 -12.67
N PHE A 141 -18.49 -14.51 -13.28
CA PHE A 141 -17.48 -13.50 -13.57
C PHE A 141 -17.15 -12.65 -12.33
N THR A 142 -18.16 -12.27 -11.53
CA THR A 142 -17.92 -11.60 -10.24
C THR A 142 -16.95 -12.41 -9.36
N VAL A 143 -17.15 -13.73 -9.28
CA VAL A 143 -16.24 -14.62 -8.52
C VAL A 143 -14.81 -14.56 -9.07
N ARG A 144 -14.62 -14.57 -10.40
CA ARG A 144 -13.29 -14.47 -11.02
C ARG A 144 -12.64 -13.12 -10.75
N VAL A 145 -13.40 -12.03 -10.77
CA VAL A 145 -12.91 -10.68 -10.47
C VAL A 145 -12.53 -10.56 -8.99
N THR A 146 -13.33 -11.11 -8.07
CA THR A 146 -12.99 -11.17 -6.64
C THR A 146 -11.73 -11.99 -6.40
N LEU A 147 -11.55 -13.10 -7.12
CA LEU A 147 -10.35 -13.93 -7.03
C LEU A 147 -9.11 -13.23 -7.61
N ALA A 148 -9.26 -12.52 -8.72
CA ALA A 148 -8.20 -11.69 -9.28
C ALA A 148 -7.82 -10.56 -8.30
N ALA A 149 -8.81 -9.88 -7.70
CA ALA A 149 -8.57 -8.87 -6.68
C ALA A 149 -7.84 -9.47 -5.46
N LEU A 150 -8.15 -10.70 -5.06
CA LEU A 150 -7.45 -11.40 -3.98
C LEU A 150 -5.95 -11.57 -4.30
N PHE A 151 -5.62 -12.07 -5.49
CA PHE A 151 -4.22 -12.23 -5.90
C PHE A 151 -3.48 -10.89 -5.89
N VAL A 152 -4.16 -9.85 -6.35
CA VAL A 152 -3.58 -8.52 -6.46
C VAL A 152 -3.52 -7.77 -5.12
N VAL A 153 -4.28 -8.15 -4.09
CA VAL A 153 -4.09 -7.62 -2.72
C VAL A 153 -3.00 -8.39 -1.98
N ILE A 154 -2.93 -9.72 -2.16
CA ILE A 154 -1.90 -10.55 -1.52
C ILE A 154 -0.50 -10.21 -2.04
N GLY A 155 -0.36 -9.91 -3.34
CA GLY A 155 0.93 -9.55 -3.94
C GLY A 155 1.63 -8.36 -3.24
N PRO A 156 1.02 -7.16 -3.20
CA PRO A 156 1.54 -6.01 -2.47
C PRO A 156 1.80 -6.31 -1.01
N LEU A 157 0.90 -7.01 -0.29
CA LEU A 157 1.14 -7.39 1.11
C LEU A 157 2.41 -8.23 1.28
N ALA A 158 2.61 -9.23 0.41
CA ALA A 158 3.83 -10.05 0.43
C ALA A 158 5.08 -9.22 0.13
N LEU A 159 5.00 -8.28 -0.80
CA LEU A 159 6.09 -7.34 -1.11
C LEU A 159 6.38 -6.40 0.06
N LEU A 160 5.36 -5.84 0.72
CA LEU A 160 5.53 -4.99 1.90
C LEU A 160 6.18 -5.76 3.04
N THR A 161 5.76 -7.00 3.28
CA THR A 161 6.39 -7.88 4.27
C THR A 161 7.83 -8.19 3.92
N TRP A 162 8.11 -8.51 2.65
CA TRP A 162 9.48 -8.73 2.17
C TRP A 162 10.37 -7.51 2.42
N HIS A 163 9.92 -6.32 2.03
CA HIS A 163 10.66 -5.08 2.26
C HIS A 163 10.82 -4.74 3.73
N SER A 164 9.81 -5.02 4.56
CA SER A 164 9.88 -4.79 6.00
C SER A 164 10.89 -5.72 6.68
N ILE A 165 10.96 -7.00 6.28
CA ILE A 165 11.95 -7.96 6.81
C ILE A 165 13.35 -7.51 6.41
N ASN A 166 13.58 -7.19 5.14
CA ASN A 166 14.89 -6.70 4.69
C ASN A 166 15.30 -5.42 5.43
N PHE A 167 14.37 -4.50 5.67
CA PHE A 167 14.66 -3.31 6.47
C PHE A 167 15.07 -3.64 7.91
N ILE A 168 14.37 -4.60 8.54
CA ILE A 168 14.69 -5.03 9.90
C ILE A 168 16.09 -5.66 9.96
N ASP A 169 16.41 -6.52 8.99
CA ASP A 169 17.70 -7.19 8.91
C ASP A 169 18.84 -6.18 8.68
N GLU A 170 18.62 -5.16 7.88
CA GLU A 170 19.62 -4.12 7.55
C GLU A 170 19.84 -3.15 8.71
N MET A 171 18.76 -2.77 9.41
CA MET A 171 18.84 -1.93 10.62
C MET A 171 19.54 -2.64 11.79
N HIS A 172 19.40 -3.96 11.89
CA HIS A 172 20.09 -4.76 12.91
C HIS A 172 21.52 -5.11 12.51
N GLY A 173 21.72 -5.56 11.27
CA GLY A 173 22.98 -6.10 10.77
C GLY A 173 24.00 -5.00 10.48
N GLU A 174 23.96 -4.46 9.28
CA GLU A 174 25.02 -3.58 8.77
C GLU A 174 25.04 -2.21 9.44
N LEU A 175 23.86 -1.71 9.81
CA LEU A 175 23.73 -0.42 10.45
C LEU A 175 24.01 -0.48 11.96
N ALA A 176 23.84 -1.66 12.58
CA ALA A 176 24.00 -1.89 14.03
C ALA A 176 23.24 -0.87 14.91
N GLU A 177 22.14 -0.31 14.40
CA GLU A 177 21.33 0.73 15.08
C GLU A 177 20.34 0.13 16.07
N VAL A 178 20.05 -1.17 15.94
CA VAL A 178 18.96 -1.85 16.64
C VAL A 178 19.47 -3.13 17.31
N ASP A 179 19.06 -3.37 18.56
CA ASP A 179 19.42 -4.59 19.29
C ASP A 179 18.61 -5.82 18.82
N THR A 180 19.08 -7.02 19.17
CA THR A 180 18.42 -8.29 18.79
C THR A 180 16.99 -8.37 19.32
N THR A 181 16.73 -7.82 20.51
CA THR A 181 15.38 -7.82 21.11
C THR A 181 14.38 -6.97 20.32
N THR A 182 14.83 -5.83 19.79
CA THR A 182 14.00 -4.94 18.97
C THR A 182 13.82 -5.51 17.57
N GLN A 183 14.82 -6.21 17.02
CA GLN A 183 14.70 -6.98 15.77
C GLN A 183 13.64 -8.08 15.89
N ASP A 184 13.71 -8.90 16.94
CA ASP A 184 12.73 -9.97 17.22
C ASP A 184 11.32 -9.39 17.39
N PHE A 185 11.20 -8.26 18.09
CA PHE A 185 9.93 -7.57 18.24
C PHE A 185 9.40 -7.04 16.89
N GLY A 186 10.24 -6.37 16.10
CA GLY A 186 9.87 -5.83 14.80
C GLY A 186 9.42 -6.92 13.83
N SER A 187 10.16 -8.03 13.76
CA SER A 187 9.82 -9.16 12.88
C SER A 187 8.51 -9.84 13.32
N ALA A 188 8.29 -9.99 14.62
CA ALA A 188 7.02 -10.50 15.16
C ALA A 188 5.84 -9.58 14.79
N VAL A 189 5.99 -8.25 14.91
CA VAL A 189 4.97 -7.28 14.52
C VAL A 189 4.64 -7.41 13.03
N VAL A 190 5.65 -7.41 12.16
CA VAL A 190 5.45 -7.59 10.71
C VAL A 190 4.71 -8.89 10.40
N GLY A 191 5.13 -10.00 11.00
CA GLY A 191 4.51 -11.31 10.81
C GLY A 191 3.05 -11.36 11.27
N ILE A 192 2.75 -10.81 12.46
CA ILE A 192 1.38 -10.76 13.00
C ILE A 192 0.48 -9.95 12.09
N PHE A 193 0.90 -8.75 11.67
CA PHE A 193 0.08 -7.90 10.80
C PHE A 193 -0.13 -8.52 9.42
N PHE A 194 0.89 -9.14 8.84
CA PHE A 194 0.78 -9.85 7.58
C PHE A 194 -0.25 -10.99 7.65
N VAL A 195 -0.13 -11.87 8.65
CA VAL A 195 -1.05 -13.00 8.83
C VAL A 195 -2.46 -12.50 9.13
N ALA A 196 -2.62 -11.54 10.05
CA ALA A 196 -3.93 -11.00 10.41
C ALA A 196 -4.61 -10.31 9.21
N CYS A 197 -3.86 -9.55 8.41
CA CYS A 197 -4.37 -8.90 7.21
C CYS A 197 -4.80 -9.94 6.17
N ILE A 198 -3.96 -10.91 5.85
CA ILE A 198 -4.29 -11.97 4.88
C ILE A 198 -5.53 -12.75 5.32
N VAL A 199 -5.59 -13.18 6.58
CA VAL A 199 -6.74 -13.94 7.11
C VAL A 199 -8.00 -13.10 7.01
N THR A 200 -7.93 -11.82 7.37
CA THR A 200 -9.10 -10.92 7.32
C THR A 200 -9.56 -10.67 5.88
N VAL A 201 -8.64 -10.32 4.98
CA VAL A 201 -8.93 -10.08 3.56
C VAL A 201 -9.50 -11.34 2.91
N LEU A 202 -8.87 -12.50 3.13
CA LEU A 202 -9.33 -13.77 2.59
C LEU A 202 -10.71 -14.14 3.13
N TRP A 203 -10.94 -13.96 4.43
CA TRP A 203 -12.26 -14.20 5.03
C TRP A 203 -13.35 -13.30 4.44
N VAL A 204 -13.08 -12.00 4.29
CA VAL A 204 -14.03 -11.04 3.69
C VAL A 204 -14.33 -11.41 2.23
N LEU A 205 -13.30 -11.67 1.43
CA LEU A 205 -13.46 -11.97 0.01
C LEU A 205 -14.14 -13.31 -0.23
N VAL A 206 -13.81 -14.35 0.55
CA VAL A 206 -14.52 -15.65 0.50
C VAL A 206 -15.98 -15.48 0.88
N ARG A 207 -16.29 -14.69 1.92
CA ARG A 207 -17.67 -14.40 2.32
C ARG A 207 -18.45 -13.71 1.20
N ILE A 208 -17.85 -12.74 0.51
CA ILE A 208 -18.45 -12.06 -0.64
C ILE A 208 -18.65 -13.04 -1.82
N ALA A 209 -17.65 -13.88 -2.11
CA ALA A 209 -17.72 -14.86 -3.19
C ALA A 209 -18.82 -15.92 -2.95
N LEU A 210 -19.08 -16.29 -1.70
CA LEU A 210 -20.17 -17.18 -1.30
C LEU A 210 -21.56 -16.50 -1.31
N GLY A 211 -21.65 -15.25 -1.76
CA GLY A 211 -22.90 -14.51 -1.87
C GLY A 211 -23.31 -13.77 -0.58
N GLY A 212 -22.40 -13.62 0.38
CA GLY A 212 -22.62 -12.76 1.54
C GLY A 212 -22.74 -11.29 1.15
N GLN A 213 -23.56 -10.55 1.89
CA GLN A 213 -23.60 -9.09 1.80
C GLN A 213 -22.31 -8.51 2.42
N SER A 214 -21.83 -7.39 1.87
CA SER A 214 -20.72 -6.65 2.49
C SER A 214 -21.14 -6.22 3.90
N PRO A 215 -20.24 -6.35 4.90
CA PRO A 215 -20.54 -5.98 6.28
C PRO A 215 -20.72 -4.47 6.49
N VAL A 216 -20.26 -3.63 5.55
CA VAL A 216 -20.23 -2.18 5.71
C VAL A 216 -21.10 -1.51 4.64
N ASN A 217 -21.84 -0.47 5.04
CA ASN A 217 -22.56 0.38 4.11
C ASN A 217 -21.56 1.05 3.14
N PRO A 218 -21.78 1.03 1.82
CA PRO A 218 -20.86 1.60 0.83
C PRO A 218 -20.53 3.07 1.08
N GLN A 219 -21.46 3.88 1.61
CA GLN A 219 -21.18 5.29 1.90
C GLN A 219 -20.18 5.44 3.06
N TRP A 220 -20.36 4.64 4.12
CA TRP A 220 -19.44 4.61 5.26
C TRP A 220 -18.06 4.08 4.87
N ALA A 221 -18.02 3.05 4.05
CA ALA A 221 -16.78 2.46 3.58
C ALA A 221 -15.92 3.47 2.79
N ARG A 222 -16.55 4.30 1.94
CA ARG A 222 -15.86 5.39 1.22
C ARG A 222 -15.25 6.41 2.17
N ILE A 223 -16.03 6.88 3.15
CA ILE A 223 -15.56 7.87 4.14
C ILE A 223 -14.39 7.30 4.94
N MET A 224 -14.46 6.04 5.36
CA MET A 224 -13.39 5.38 6.10
C MET A 224 -12.11 5.24 5.27
N ILE A 225 -12.22 4.82 4.00
CA ILE A 225 -11.06 4.69 3.12
C ILE A 225 -10.45 6.06 2.83
N SER A 226 -11.26 7.06 2.46
CA SER A 226 -10.73 8.38 2.15
C SER A 226 -10.09 9.05 3.36
N ALA A 227 -10.71 8.94 4.54
CA ALA A 227 -10.13 9.43 5.79
C ALA A 227 -8.85 8.66 6.16
N GLY A 228 -8.85 7.33 6.06
CA GLY A 228 -7.70 6.50 6.36
C GLY A 228 -6.50 6.79 5.45
N VAL A 229 -6.74 6.92 4.14
CA VAL A 229 -5.71 7.30 3.16
C VAL A 229 -5.22 8.73 3.42
N ALA A 230 -6.10 9.68 3.73
CA ALA A 230 -5.70 11.05 4.03
C ALA A 230 -4.85 11.15 5.29
N ILE A 231 -5.21 10.43 6.35
CA ILE A 231 -4.42 10.35 7.59
C ILE A 231 -3.05 9.73 7.28
N TYR A 232 -3.03 8.61 6.57
CA TYR A 232 -1.77 7.95 6.20
C TYR A 232 -0.86 8.84 5.36
N LEU A 233 -1.42 9.57 4.38
CA LEU A 233 -0.66 10.55 3.59
C LEU A 233 -0.10 11.67 4.46
N ALA A 234 -0.90 12.19 5.39
CA ALA A 234 -0.45 13.22 6.31
C ALA A 234 0.67 12.72 7.22
N GLU A 235 0.60 11.47 7.70
CA GLU A 235 1.64 10.84 8.52
C GLU A 235 2.92 10.60 7.72
N ALA A 236 2.84 10.05 6.51
CA ALA A 236 3.99 9.81 5.64
C ALA A 236 4.69 11.13 5.24
N LEU A 237 3.90 12.16 4.90
CA LEU A 237 4.40 13.50 4.61
C LEU A 237 5.02 14.14 5.85
N ALA A 238 4.34 14.08 7.00
CA ALA A 238 4.83 14.63 8.24
C ALA A 238 6.14 13.96 8.66
N PHE A 239 6.25 12.64 8.52
CA PHE A 239 7.49 11.91 8.80
C PHE A 239 8.63 12.39 7.91
N THR A 240 8.40 12.48 6.60
CA THR A 240 9.41 12.93 5.62
C THR A 240 9.84 14.38 5.87
N VAL A 241 8.86 15.27 6.07
CA VAL A 241 9.12 16.69 6.31
C VAL A 241 9.80 16.86 7.65
N LEU A 242 9.31 16.25 8.73
CA LEU A 242 9.84 16.44 10.08
C LEU A 242 11.18 15.74 10.31
N TYR A 243 11.60 14.81 9.44
CA TYR A 243 12.84 14.03 9.58
C TYR A 243 14.08 14.89 9.91
N PRO A 244 14.38 16.01 9.22
CA PRO A 244 15.54 16.85 9.53
C PRO A 244 15.50 17.46 10.93
N TRP A 245 14.31 17.66 11.50
CA TRP A 245 14.12 18.18 12.85
C TRP A 245 14.11 17.09 13.93
N LEU A 246 13.95 15.83 13.52
CA LEU A 246 13.88 14.67 14.41
C LEU A 246 15.23 13.98 14.59
N GLN A 247 16.34 14.56 14.12
CA GLN A 247 17.68 13.95 14.21
C GLN A 247 18.13 13.60 15.64
N SER A 248 17.53 14.22 16.67
CA SER A 248 17.79 13.92 18.08
C SER A 248 16.95 12.76 18.64
N ALA A 249 15.99 12.24 17.87
CA ALA A 249 15.16 11.13 18.28
C ALA A 249 15.97 9.82 18.33
N PRO A 250 15.63 8.89 19.24
CA PRO A 250 16.32 7.61 19.33
C PRO A 250 16.13 6.77 18.05
N PRO A 251 17.12 5.99 17.58
CA PRO A 251 17.02 5.15 16.38
C PRO A 251 15.80 4.22 16.36
N VAL A 252 15.41 3.70 17.54
CA VAL A 252 14.23 2.86 17.75
C VAL A 252 12.93 3.55 17.31
N PHE A 253 12.85 4.89 17.41
CA PHE A 253 11.70 5.65 16.93
C PHE A 253 11.57 5.57 15.40
N PHE A 254 12.68 5.78 14.67
CA PHE A 254 12.69 5.70 13.20
C PHE A 254 12.42 4.28 12.71
N PHE A 255 12.96 3.29 13.40
CA PHE A 255 12.67 1.88 13.14
C PHE A 255 11.16 1.58 13.28
N GLY A 256 10.56 1.98 14.41
CA GLY A 256 9.13 1.78 14.66
C GLY A 256 8.25 2.53 13.67
N ALA A 257 8.59 3.78 13.34
CA ALA A 257 7.88 4.57 12.34
C ALA A 257 7.97 3.96 10.93
N GLY A 258 9.14 3.45 10.54
CA GLY A 258 9.33 2.74 9.28
C GLY A 258 8.44 1.51 9.15
N ILE A 259 8.42 0.64 10.17
CA ILE A 259 7.53 -0.53 10.20
C ILE A 259 6.06 -0.09 10.16
N PHE A 260 5.69 0.91 10.95
CA PHE A 260 4.31 1.39 10.99
C PHE A 260 3.83 1.90 9.62
N LEU A 261 4.64 2.75 8.98
CA LEU A 261 4.31 3.35 7.68
C LEU A 261 4.41 2.37 6.52
N CYS A 262 5.25 1.34 6.61
CA CYS A 262 5.46 0.36 5.54
C CYS A 262 4.43 -0.78 5.57
N ILE A 263 4.14 -1.38 6.73
CA ILE A 263 3.25 -2.54 6.81
C ILE A 263 1.96 -2.28 7.58
N VAL A 264 2.00 -1.61 8.74
CA VAL A 264 0.84 -1.53 9.64
C VAL A 264 -0.27 -0.67 9.02
N ALA A 265 0.05 0.58 8.67
CA ALA A 265 -0.93 1.50 8.11
C ALA A 265 -1.46 1.02 6.73
N PRO A 266 -0.63 0.57 5.78
CA PRO A 266 -1.11 -0.04 4.54
C PRO A 266 -2.00 -1.27 4.77
N SER A 267 -1.67 -2.15 5.73
CA SER A 267 -2.50 -3.32 6.06
C SER A 267 -3.89 -2.93 6.54
N ILE A 268 -4.00 -1.87 7.35
CA ILE A 268 -5.30 -1.34 7.78
C ILE A 268 -6.09 -0.86 6.56
N ILE A 269 -5.46 -0.10 5.66
CA ILE A 269 -6.11 0.39 4.43
C ILE A 269 -6.56 -0.78 3.55
N PHE A 270 -5.75 -1.82 3.37
CA PHE A 270 -6.15 -3.00 2.59
C PHE A 270 -7.35 -3.72 3.18
N VAL A 271 -7.43 -3.84 4.51
CA VAL A 271 -8.62 -4.40 5.18
C VAL A 271 -9.84 -3.52 4.92
N LEU A 272 -9.71 -2.19 5.04
CA LEU A 272 -10.81 -1.26 4.74
C LEU A 272 -11.27 -1.37 3.28
N VAL A 273 -10.34 -1.45 2.34
CA VAL A 273 -10.61 -1.65 0.91
C VAL A 273 -11.34 -2.97 0.68
N ALA A 274 -10.88 -4.07 1.30
CA ALA A 274 -11.53 -5.37 1.17
C ALA A 274 -12.97 -5.35 1.73
N LEU A 275 -13.19 -4.69 2.87
CA LEU A 275 -14.53 -4.52 3.45
C LEU A 275 -15.45 -3.67 2.56
N ALA A 276 -14.88 -2.73 1.82
CA ALA A 276 -15.61 -1.87 0.89
C ALA A 276 -15.93 -2.51 -0.46
N MET A 277 -15.46 -3.74 -0.74
CA MET A 277 -15.72 -4.39 -2.01
C MET A 277 -17.21 -4.66 -2.24
N PRO A 278 -17.71 -4.53 -3.48
CA PRO A 278 -19.12 -4.73 -3.79
C PRO A 278 -19.52 -6.19 -3.55
N GLY A 279 -20.50 -6.40 -2.68
CA GLY A 279 -21.19 -7.69 -2.52
C GLY A 279 -22.44 -7.80 -3.39
N ARG A 280 -23.05 -8.99 -3.46
CA ARG A 280 -24.35 -9.18 -4.11
C ARG A 280 -25.41 -8.33 -3.40
N ARG A 281 -26.12 -7.46 -4.13
CA ARG A 281 -27.38 -6.89 -3.63
C ARG A 281 -28.42 -7.99 -3.73
N CYS A 282 -29.03 -8.37 -2.60
CA CYS A 282 -30.20 -9.23 -2.65
C CYS A 282 -31.32 -8.44 -3.35
N GLU A 283 -31.78 -8.97 -4.47
CA GLU A 283 -32.79 -8.44 -5.38
C GLU A 283 -34.20 -8.40 -4.77
N ASN A 284 -34.32 -8.17 -3.46
CA ASN A 284 -35.61 -8.20 -2.77
C ASN A 284 -36.36 -6.85 -2.87
N THR A 285 -35.72 -5.78 -3.33
CA THR A 285 -36.35 -4.45 -3.41
C THR A 285 -37.14 -4.26 -4.71
N SER A 286 -36.76 -4.90 -5.81
CA SER A 286 -37.50 -4.87 -7.08
C SER A 286 -38.84 -5.62 -6.98
N ALA A 287 -38.88 -6.75 -6.28
CA ALA A 287 -40.13 -7.48 -6.04
C ALA A 287 -41.13 -6.70 -5.16
N GLN A 288 -40.66 -5.91 -4.19
CA GLN A 288 -41.53 -5.02 -3.42
C GLN A 288 -42.00 -3.80 -4.22
N GLN A 289 -41.20 -3.31 -5.16
CA GLN A 289 -41.53 -2.15 -5.97
C GLN A 289 -42.51 -2.48 -7.11
N GLU A 290 -42.51 -3.71 -7.64
CA GLU A 290 -43.56 -4.21 -8.53
C GLU A 290 -44.84 -4.59 -7.76
N ALA A 291 -44.73 -5.27 -6.62
CA ALA A 291 -45.92 -5.61 -5.80
C ALA A 291 -46.64 -4.38 -5.23
N GLY A 292 -45.94 -3.27 -4.99
CA GLY A 292 -46.57 -2.00 -4.60
C GLY A 292 -47.21 -1.25 -5.77
N ARG A 293 -46.79 -1.53 -7.01
CA ARG A 293 -47.34 -0.89 -8.22
C ARG A 293 -48.67 -1.50 -8.63
N ASP A 294 -48.84 -2.80 -8.41
CA ASP A 294 -50.08 -3.53 -8.73
C ASP A 294 -51.21 -3.29 -7.71
N VAL A 295 -50.91 -2.76 -6.51
CA VAL A 295 -51.93 -2.40 -5.51
C VAL A 295 -52.44 -0.96 -5.71
N ALA A 296 -51.75 -0.17 -6.53
CA ALA A 296 -52.09 1.22 -6.81
C ALA A 296 -52.79 1.44 -8.18
N ALA A 297 -53.06 0.36 -8.92
CA ALA A 297 -53.82 0.33 -10.17
C ALA A 297 -55.19 -0.31 -9.96
#